data_AF-A0A5R2NAP0-F1
#
_entry.id   AF-A0A5R2NAP0-F1
#
_cell.length_a   1.000
_cell.length_b   1.000
_cell.length_c   1.000
_cell.angle_alpha   90.00
_cell.angle_beta   90.00
_cell.angle_gamma   90.00
#
_symmetry.space_group_name_H-M   'P 1'
#
loop_
_entity.id
_entity.type
_entity.pdbx_description
1 polymer ?
#
loop_
_entity_poly.entity_id
_entity_poly.type
_entity_poly.pdbx_seq_one_letter_code
_entity_poly.pdbx_strand_id
1 'polypeptide(L)'
;MSAVSPVLDRLDKNLDQSLERLFGLLGIKSISTDPAYAADCRKAAEWLVAELKLIGFDASVRDTPGHPMVVAHHDGPAGAPHVLFYGHYDVQPVDPIELWENDPFAPAIKEIGPGHKVITGRGSAD
;
A
#
# COMPACT_ATOMS: atom_id res chain seq x y z
N MET A 1 -26.33 15.96 8.57
CA MET A 1 -25.28 15.15 7.92
C MET A 1 -24.33 14.66 9.00
N SER A 2 -23.84 13.42 8.92
CA SER A 2 -22.93 12.91 9.96
C SER A 2 -21.58 13.63 9.85
N ALA A 3 -20.79 13.62 10.93
CA ALA A 3 -19.42 14.14 10.90
C ALA A 3 -18.52 13.44 9.87
N VAL A 4 -18.95 12.27 9.36
CA VAL A 4 -18.20 11.45 8.41
C VAL A 4 -18.58 11.75 6.96
N SER A 5 -19.76 12.33 6.68
CA SER A 5 -20.19 12.61 5.30
C SER A 5 -19.17 13.40 4.47
N PRO A 6 -18.56 14.50 4.98
CA PRO A 6 -17.54 15.23 4.22
C PRO A 6 -16.28 14.40 3.93
N VAL A 7 -15.97 13.43 4.78
CA VAL A 7 -14.85 12.50 4.59
C VAL A 7 -15.17 11.52 3.47
N LEU A 8 -16.35 10.90 3.49
CA LEU A 8 -16.79 9.97 2.44
C LEU A 8 -16.88 10.67 1.09
N ASP A 9 -17.46 11.88 1.04
CA ASP A 9 -17.55 12.67 -0.20
C ASP A 9 -16.15 12.99 -0.77
N ARG A 10 -15.16 13.22 0.11
CA ARG A 10 -13.78 13.43 -0.31
C ARG A 10 -13.16 12.13 -0.83
N LEU A 11 -13.42 10.99 -0.20
CA LEU A 11 -12.93 9.69 -0.68
C LEU A 11 -13.49 9.38 -2.08
N ASP A 12 -14.79 9.55 -2.28
CA ASP A 12 -15.45 9.30 -3.57
C ASP A 12 -14.87 10.19 -4.68
N LYS A 13 -14.64 11.48 -4.38
CA LYS A 13 -14.04 12.44 -5.32
C LYS A 13 -12.57 12.16 -5.65
N ASN A 14 -11.85 11.43 -4.80
CA ASN A 14 -10.42 11.17 -4.95
C ASN A 14 -10.12 9.68 -5.15
N LEU A 15 -11.12 8.89 -5.58
CA LEU A 15 -10.97 7.45 -5.76
C LEU A 15 -9.88 7.14 -6.78
N ASP A 16 -9.87 7.82 -7.92
CA ASP A 16 -8.90 7.59 -8.99
C ASP A 16 -7.46 7.85 -8.51
N GLN A 17 -7.20 8.96 -7.80
CA GLN A 17 -5.87 9.24 -7.25
C GLN A 17 -5.47 8.27 -6.13
N SER A 18 -6.45 7.70 -5.41
CA SER A 18 -6.20 6.66 -4.41
C SER A 18 -5.82 5.33 -5.07
N LEU A 19 -6.47 5.00 -6.18
CA LEU A 19 -6.13 3.83 -6.99
C LEU A 19 -4.76 3.99 -7.65
N GLU A 20 -4.41 5.17 -8.18
CA GLU A 20 -3.09 5.45 -8.73
C GLU A 20 -1.97 5.22 -7.71
N ARG A 21 -2.17 5.69 -6.47
CA ARG A 21 -1.22 5.46 -5.37
C ARG A 21 -1.12 3.98 -5.00
N LEU A 22 -2.25 3.30 -4.86
CA LEU A 22 -2.27 1.85 -4.61
C LEU A 22 -1.52 1.10 -5.71
N PHE A 23 -1.78 1.41 -6.99
CA PHE A 23 -1.11 0.77 -8.12
C PHE A 23 0.39 1.09 -8.17
N GLY A 24 0.78 2.30 -7.76
CA GLY A 24 2.19 2.67 -7.57
C GLY A 24 2.91 1.76 -6.57
N LEU A 25 2.28 1.44 -5.43
CA LEU A 25 2.82 0.50 -4.44
C LEU A 25 2.83 -0.94 -4.96
N LEU A 26 1.69 -1.41 -5.50
CA LEU A 26 1.54 -2.78 -6.01
C LEU A 26 2.46 -3.09 -7.19
N GLY A 27 2.99 -2.09 -7.89
CA GLY A 27 4.00 -2.27 -8.93
C GLY A 27 5.41 -2.56 -8.40
N ILE A 28 5.64 -2.45 -7.09
CA ILE A 28 6.94 -2.71 -6.47
C ILE A 28 7.01 -4.19 -6.09
N LYS A 29 8.06 -4.88 -6.54
CA LYS A 29 8.26 -6.32 -6.33
C LYS A 29 8.81 -6.63 -4.94
N SER A 30 8.14 -6.20 -3.88
CA SER A 30 8.57 -6.33 -2.48
C SER A 30 8.48 -7.77 -1.95
N ILE A 31 9.02 -8.75 -2.67
CA ILE A 31 8.99 -10.17 -2.29
C ILE A 31 10.03 -10.43 -1.20
N SER A 32 9.60 -10.54 0.06
CA SER A 32 10.53 -10.60 1.19
C SER A 32 11.27 -11.93 1.33
N THR A 33 10.70 -13.02 0.81
CA THR A 33 11.24 -14.37 0.96
C THR A 33 12.39 -14.68 0.02
N ASP A 34 12.60 -13.85 -1.01
CA ASP A 34 13.69 -13.99 -1.97
C ASP A 34 14.68 -12.81 -1.82
N PRO A 35 15.93 -13.08 -1.40
CA PRO A 35 16.96 -12.05 -1.25
C PRO A 35 17.23 -11.19 -2.49
N ALA A 36 16.91 -11.69 -3.69
CA ALA A 36 17.04 -10.92 -4.92
C ALA A 36 16.17 -9.65 -4.93
N TYR A 37 15.08 -9.64 -4.17
CA TYR A 37 14.13 -8.53 -4.07
C TYR A 37 14.33 -7.64 -2.83
N ALA A 38 15.43 -7.81 -2.08
CA ALA A 38 15.69 -6.97 -0.90
C ALA A 38 15.76 -5.47 -1.23
N ALA A 39 16.24 -5.11 -2.42
CA ALA A 39 16.23 -3.72 -2.89
C ALA A 39 14.81 -3.21 -3.19
N ASP A 40 13.94 -4.06 -3.73
CA ASP A 40 12.52 -3.73 -3.97
C ASP A 40 11.75 -3.59 -2.66
N CYS A 41 12.02 -4.43 -1.65
CA CYS A 41 11.46 -4.25 -0.30
C CYS A 41 11.87 -2.88 0.28
N ARG A 42 13.13 -2.47 0.14
CA ARG A 42 13.56 -1.12 0.56
C ARG A 42 12.84 -0.03 -0.23
N LYS A 43 12.70 -0.18 -1.54
CA LYS A 43 11.97 0.75 -2.40
C LYS A 43 10.51 0.91 -1.96
N ALA A 44 9.84 -0.17 -1.60
CA ALA A 44 8.47 -0.13 -1.06
C ALA A 44 8.42 0.63 0.28
N ALA A 45 9.37 0.39 1.19
CA ALA A 45 9.47 1.13 2.45
C ALA A 45 9.69 2.63 2.22
N GLU A 46 10.57 3.01 1.30
CA GLU A 46 10.84 4.41 0.95
C GLU A 46 9.63 5.08 0.29
N TRP A 47 8.92 4.36 -0.58
CA TRP A 47 7.67 4.83 -1.19
C TRP A 47 6.62 5.13 -0.11
N LEU A 48 6.43 4.23 0.85
CA LEU A 48 5.49 4.43 1.96
C LEU A 48 5.85 5.62 2.82
N VAL A 49 7.14 5.83 3.11
CA VAL A 49 7.62 7.02 3.84
C VAL A 49 7.29 8.29 3.07
N ALA A 50 7.46 8.32 1.76
CA ALA A 50 7.13 9.47 0.93
C ALA A 50 5.62 9.79 1.00
N GLU A 51 4.76 8.78 0.85
CA GLU A 51 3.30 8.93 0.95
C GLU A 51 2.85 9.41 2.34
N LEU A 52 3.41 8.84 3.40
CA LEU A 52 3.10 9.23 4.78
C LEU A 52 3.51 10.69 5.05
N LYS A 53 4.67 11.12 4.55
CA LYS A 53 5.10 12.52 4.64
C LYS A 53 4.18 13.47 3.87
N LEU A 54 3.71 13.07 2.69
CA LEU A 54 2.77 13.88 1.89
C LEU A 54 1.47 14.17 2.63
N ILE A 55 1.03 13.26 3.51
CA ILE A 55 -0.17 13.44 4.33
C ILE A 55 0.11 13.97 5.74
N GLY A 56 1.34 14.43 6.01
CA GLY A 56 1.69 15.18 7.22
C GLY A 56 2.29 14.38 8.37
N PHE A 57 2.66 13.11 8.17
CA PHE A 57 3.33 12.32 9.20
C PHE A 57 4.84 12.61 9.23
N ASP A 58 5.44 12.57 10.43
CA ASP A 58 6.87 12.38 10.59
C ASP A 58 7.21 10.90 10.38
N ALA A 59 7.64 10.56 9.16
CA ALA A 59 7.90 9.19 8.73
C ALA A 59 9.37 8.95 8.36
N SER A 60 9.86 7.74 8.63
CA SER A 60 11.22 7.34 8.34
C SER A 60 11.35 5.84 8.10
N VAL A 61 12.30 5.46 7.25
CA VAL A 61 12.76 4.08 7.11
C VAL A 61 13.71 3.77 8.26
N ARG A 62 13.53 2.62 8.90
CA ARG A 62 14.35 2.13 10.01
C ARG A 62 14.98 0.81 9.61
N ASP A 63 16.31 0.79 9.54
CA ASP A 63 17.05 -0.43 9.21
C ASP A 63 16.89 -1.47 10.33
N THR A 64 16.73 -2.73 9.93
CA THR A 64 16.68 -3.89 10.84
C THR A 64 17.70 -4.93 10.37
N PRO A 65 17.94 -6.02 11.12
CA PRO A 65 18.75 -7.13 10.61
C PRO A 65 18.18 -7.79 9.35
N GLY A 66 16.88 -7.61 9.06
CA GLY A 66 16.22 -8.07 7.85
C GLY A 66 15.73 -6.90 7.00
N HIS A 67 14.50 -6.99 6.49
CA HIS A 67 13.89 -5.91 5.71
C HIS A 67 13.61 -4.67 6.58
N PRO A 68 13.71 -3.46 6.02
CA PRO A 68 13.54 -2.25 6.80
C PRO A 68 12.09 -2.08 7.28
N MET A 69 11.91 -1.38 8.40
CA MET A 69 10.58 -1.00 8.89
C MET A 69 10.25 0.43 8.49
N VAL A 70 8.96 0.69 8.24
CA VAL A 70 8.44 2.05 8.12
C VAL A 70 7.84 2.46 9.46
N VAL A 71 8.30 3.57 10.01
CA VAL A 71 7.77 4.12 11.26
C VAL A 71 7.34 5.56 11.02
N ALA A 72 6.11 5.87 11.40
CA ALA A 72 5.51 7.18 11.20
C ALA A 72 4.69 7.61 12.42
N HIS A 73 4.74 8.91 12.73
CA HIS A 73 3.98 9.52 13.81
C HIS A 73 3.25 10.76 13.31
N HIS A 74 2.05 11.00 13.82
CA HIS A 74 1.31 12.24 13.64
C HIS A 74 0.66 12.60 14.96
N ASP A 75 0.94 13.80 15.47
CA ASP A 75 0.39 14.24 16.74
C ASP A 75 -1.12 14.49 16.60
N GLY A 76 -1.90 13.92 17.52
CA GLY A 76 -3.31 14.20 17.66
C GLY A 76 -3.57 15.46 18.50
N PRO A 77 -4.83 15.91 18.59
CA PRO A 77 -5.22 16.95 19.54
C PRO A 77 -4.84 16.57 20.99
N ALA A 78 -4.55 17.57 21.82
CA ALA A 78 -4.23 17.35 23.23
C ALA A 78 -5.36 16.55 23.93
N GLY A 79 -4.99 15.47 24.62
CA GLY A 79 -5.94 14.58 25.31
C GLY A 79 -6.63 13.54 24.42
N ALA A 80 -6.32 13.48 23.11
CA ALA A 80 -6.80 12.42 22.23
C ALA A 80 -6.11 11.07 22.55
N PRO A 81 -6.78 9.94 22.29
CA PRO A 81 -6.15 8.62 22.42
C PRO A 81 -5.07 8.41 21.36
N HIS A 82 -4.06 7.61 21.69
CA HIS A 82 -3.08 7.12 20.72
C HIS A 82 -3.60 5.86 20.03
N VAL A 83 -3.49 5.81 18.70
CA VAL A 83 -3.88 4.65 17.89
C VAL A 83 -2.65 4.17 17.10
N LEU A 84 -2.40 2.86 17.13
CA LEU A 84 -1.35 2.21 16.36
C LEU A 84 -1.96 1.45 15.19
N PHE A 85 -1.50 1.75 13.98
CA PHE A 85 -1.74 0.94 12.80
C PHE A 85 -0.50 0.08 12.53
N TYR A 86 -0.69 -1.23 12.44
CA TYR A 86 0.33 -2.19 12.05
C TYR A 86 -0.09 -2.86 10.75
N GLY A 87 0.86 -3.02 9.85
CA GLY A 87 0.72 -3.73 8.58
C GLY A 87 2.09 -4.12 8.05
N HIS A 88 2.09 -4.84 6.93
CA HIS A 88 3.29 -5.19 6.17
C HIS A 88 3.16 -4.67 4.74
N TYR A 89 4.29 -4.53 4.06
CA TYR A 89 4.37 -4.03 2.68
C TYR A 89 5.05 -5.03 1.75
N ASP A 90 5.67 -6.06 2.33
CA ASP A 90 6.19 -7.19 1.58
C ASP A 90 5.07 -8.14 1.22
N VAL A 91 5.31 -8.87 0.14
CA VAL A 91 4.33 -9.73 -0.50
C VAL A 91 4.92 -11.10 -0.76
N GLN A 92 4.04 -12.09 -0.97
CA GLN A 92 4.46 -13.44 -1.33
C GLN A 92 5.04 -13.52 -2.76
N PRO A 93 5.84 -14.54 -3.07
CA PRO A 93 6.21 -14.88 -4.45
C PRO A 93 4.99 -15.07 -5.36
N VAL A 94 5.25 -15.08 -6.66
CA VAL A 94 4.22 -15.15 -7.71
C VAL A 94 4.04 -16.53 -8.29
N ASP A 95 4.82 -17.51 -7.85
CA ASP A 95 4.76 -18.87 -8.39
C ASP A 95 3.43 -19.58 -8.07
N PRO A 96 2.90 -20.37 -9.01
CA PRO A 96 3.38 -20.54 -10.38
C PRO A 96 2.97 -19.37 -11.29
N ILE A 97 3.95 -18.76 -11.97
CA ILE A 97 3.73 -17.54 -12.77
C ILE A 97 2.77 -17.78 -13.94
N GLU A 98 2.72 -19.00 -14.49
CA GLU A 98 1.87 -19.39 -15.61
C GLU A 98 0.38 -19.44 -15.29
N LEU A 99 0.01 -19.45 -14.00
CA LEU A 99 -1.39 -19.37 -13.58
C LEU A 99 -1.91 -17.93 -13.52
N TRP A 100 -1.02 -16.95 -13.65
CA TRP A 100 -1.42 -15.55 -13.76
C TRP A 100 -1.84 -15.23 -15.18
N GLU A 101 -2.98 -14.56 -15.32
CA GLU A 101 -3.46 -14.10 -16.62
C GLU A 101 -2.71 -12.85 -17.12
N ASN A 102 -2.18 -12.04 -16.20
CA ASN A 102 -1.44 -10.81 -16.47
C ASN A 102 -0.20 -10.74 -15.56
N ASP A 103 0.75 -9.84 -15.84
CA ASP A 103 1.89 -9.61 -14.94
C ASP A 103 1.39 -9.30 -13.51
N PRO A 104 1.78 -10.08 -12.49
CA PRO A 104 1.35 -9.89 -11.10
C PRO A 104 1.63 -8.50 -10.54
N PHE A 105 2.65 -7.80 -11.06
CA PHE A 105 3.04 -6.45 -10.63
C PHE A 105 2.63 -5.36 -11.64
N ALA A 106 1.71 -5.68 -12.56
CA ALA A 106 1.00 -4.70 -13.38
C ALA A 106 -0.46 -4.61 -12.91
N PRO A 107 -0.72 -3.96 -11.76
CA PRO A 107 -2.05 -3.94 -11.17
C PRO A 107 -3.07 -3.24 -12.05
N ALA A 108 -4.27 -3.80 -12.12
CA ALA A 108 -5.33 -3.29 -12.98
C ALA A 108 -6.72 -3.56 -12.41
N ILE A 109 -7.68 -2.72 -12.79
CA ILE A 109 -9.10 -2.99 -12.57
C ILE A 109 -9.57 -3.94 -13.67
N LYS A 110 -10.18 -5.06 -13.29
CA LYS A 110 -10.78 -6.04 -14.21
C LYS A 110 -12.26 -6.19 -13.91
N GLU A 111 -13.09 -6.21 -14.95
CA GLU A 111 -14.50 -6.60 -14.85
C GLU A 111 -14.62 -8.13 -14.99
N ILE A 112 -15.21 -8.78 -13.98
CA ILE A 112 -15.36 -10.25 -13.92
C ILE A 112 -16.83 -10.70 -14.04
N GLY A 113 -17.73 -9.76 -14.30
CA GLY A 113 -19.16 -9.97 -14.49
C GLY A 113 -19.87 -8.62 -14.54
N PRO A 114 -21.16 -8.55 -14.94
CA PRO A 114 -21.86 -7.29 -15.12
C PRO A 114 -21.82 -6.41 -13.86
N GLY A 115 -21.09 -5.31 -13.91
CA GLY A 115 -20.94 -4.38 -12.79
C GLY A 115 -20.02 -4.86 -11.65
N HIS A 116 -19.36 -6.01 -11.80
CA HIS A 116 -18.43 -6.55 -10.80
C HIS A 116 -16.98 -6.28 -11.24
N LYS A 117 -16.34 -5.33 -10.56
CA LYS A 117 -14.94 -4.96 -10.76
C LYS A 117 -14.08 -5.46 -9.61
N VAL A 118 -12.89 -5.94 -9.94
CA VAL A 118 -11.86 -6.36 -8.98
C VAL A 118 -10.54 -5.68 -9.31
N ILE A 119 -9.68 -5.53 -8.31
CA ILE A 119 -8.27 -5.16 -8.51
C ILE A 119 -7.47 -6.45 -8.61
N THR A 120 -6.80 -6.64 -9.74
CA THR A 120 -5.85 -7.74 -9.96
C THR A 120 -4.43 -7.23 -9.71
N GLY A 121 -3.60 -8.05 -9.07
CA GLY A 121 -2.21 -7.74 -8.74
C GLY A 121 -1.77 -8.43 -7.45
N ARG A 122 -0.50 -8.84 -7.37
CA ARG A 122 0.13 -9.34 -6.13
C ARG A 122 0.22 -8.18 -5.13
N GLY A 123 -0.17 -8.41 -3.88
CA GLY A 123 -0.22 -7.38 -2.83
C GLY A 123 -1.57 -6.67 -2.71
N SER A 124 -2.52 -6.89 -3.62
CA SER A 124 -3.76 -6.09 -3.66
C SER A 124 -4.68 -6.31 -2.45
N ALA A 125 -4.56 -7.45 -1.79
CA ALA A 125 -5.32 -7.82 -0.59
C ALA A 125 -4.47 -8.53 0.49
N ASP A 126 -3.17 -8.73 0.22
CA ASP A 126 -2.14 -9.29 1.11
C ASP A 126 -0.74 -9.04 0.49
#